data_AF-A0A7T5R7C4-F1
#
_entry.id   AF-A0A7T5R7C4-F1
#
_cell.length_a   1.000
_cell.length_b   1.000
_cell.length_c   1.000
_cell.angle_alpha   90.00
_cell.angle_beta   90.00
_cell.angle_gamma   90.00
#
_symmetry.space_group_name_H-M   'P 1'
#
loop_
_entity.id
_entity.type
_entity.pdbx_description
1 polymer ?
#
loop_
_entity_poly.entity_id
_entity_poly.type
_entity_poly.pdbx_seq_one_letter_code
_entity_poly.pdbx_strand_id
1 'polypeptide(L)'
;MQLSKIAKYAKESVKEHPEIFEALLEFERTGKIQRPKNKKRANFTIDIKLLKEFQKYCKEHGYKMSTRIEKLVENELKKNYN
;
A
#
# COMPACT_ATOMS: atom_id res chain seq x y z
N MET A 1 -26.64 21.30 19.24
CA MET A 1 -27.10 21.02 17.85
C MET A 1 -27.09 19.51 17.66
N GLN A 2 -28.25 18.84 17.61
CA GLN A 2 -28.29 17.40 17.38
C GLN A 2 -27.88 17.12 15.93
N LEU A 3 -26.73 16.47 15.74
CA LEU A 3 -26.28 16.02 14.42
C LEU A 3 -27.27 14.99 13.89
N SER A 4 -27.70 15.17 12.65
CA SER A 4 -28.54 14.19 11.96
C SER A 4 -27.87 12.81 11.96
N LYS A 5 -28.67 11.74 11.91
CA LYS A 5 -28.18 10.36 11.93
C LYS A 5 -27.10 10.11 10.85
N ILE A 6 -27.27 10.77 9.70
CA ILE A 6 -26.31 10.77 8.58
C ILE A 6 -24.99 11.46 8.95
N ALA A 7 -25.04 12.61 9.63
CA ALA A 7 -23.84 13.36 10.00
C ALA A 7 -23.02 12.65 11.08
N LYS A 8 -23.65 11.88 11.98
CA LYS A 8 -22.94 10.98 12.91
C LYS A 8 -22.24 9.86 12.15
N TYR A 9 -22.95 9.19 11.25
CA TYR A 9 -22.40 8.09 10.46
C TYR A 9 -21.23 8.54 9.59
N ALA A 10 -21.36 9.69 8.91
CA ALA A 10 -20.28 10.27 8.12
C ALA A 10 -19.03 10.55 8.98
N LYS A 11 -19.22 11.07 10.20
CA LYS A 11 -18.11 11.36 11.13
C LYS A 11 -17.39 10.10 11.62
N GLU A 12 -18.12 8.99 11.78
CA GLU A 12 -17.55 7.68 12.13
C GLU A 12 -16.81 7.07 10.94
N SER A 13 -17.39 7.12 9.74
CA SER A 13 -16.75 6.63 8.52
C SER A 13 -15.46 7.36 8.14
N VAL A 14 -15.35 8.68 8.45
CA VAL A 14 -14.10 9.44 8.26
C VAL A 14 -12.97 8.89 9.15
N LYS A 15 -13.28 8.40 10.36
CA LYS A 15 -12.28 7.83 11.26
C LYS A 15 -11.83 6.44 10.82
N GLU A 16 -12.75 5.65 10.30
CA GLU A 16 -12.49 4.27 9.89
C GLU A 16 -11.77 4.18 8.55
N HIS A 17 -12.04 5.12 7.63
CA HIS A 17 -11.51 5.12 6.27
C HIS A 17 -11.06 6.50 5.81
N PRO A 18 -10.03 7.10 6.44
CA PRO A 18 -9.50 8.41 6.05
C PRO A 18 -9.05 8.44 4.58
N GLU A 19 -8.51 7.33 4.06
CA GLU A 19 -8.04 7.19 2.69
C GLU A 19 -9.16 7.37 1.64
N ILE A 20 -10.41 7.03 1.96
CA ILE A 20 -11.55 7.20 1.05
C ILE A 20 -11.89 8.69 0.92
N PHE A 21 -11.85 9.43 2.02
CA PHE A 21 -12.14 10.86 2.03
C PHE A 21 -11.02 11.67 1.36
N GLU A 22 -9.75 11.29 1.54
CA GLU A 22 -8.64 11.87 0.78
C GLU A 22 -8.83 11.66 -0.73
N ALA A 23 -9.25 10.45 -1.15
CA ALA A 23 -9.53 10.17 -2.55
C ALA A 23 -10.69 11.01 -3.11
N LEU A 24 -11.72 11.29 -2.30
CA LEU A 24 -12.83 12.18 -2.67
C LEU A 24 -12.41 13.64 -2.79
N LEU A 25 -11.56 14.14 -1.88
CA LEU A 25 -10.99 15.49 -1.98
C LEU A 25 -10.09 15.65 -3.20
N GLU A 26 -9.28 14.64 -3.53
CA GLU A 26 -8.50 14.64 -4.75
C GLU A 26 -9.36 14.55 -6.02
N PHE A 27 -10.51 13.86 -5.96
CA PHE A 27 -11.50 13.85 -7.05
C PHE A 27 -12.09 15.23 -7.29
N GLU A 28 -12.50 15.94 -6.24
CA GLU A 28 -13.03 17.31 -6.37
C GLU A 28 -11.99 18.25 -7.02
N ARG A 29 -10.71 18.09 -6.69
CA ARG A 29 -9.62 18.89 -7.26
C ARG A 29 -9.28 18.53 -8.72
N THR A 30 -9.42 17.27 -9.12
CA THR A 30 -8.85 16.76 -10.40
C THR A 30 -9.88 16.22 -11.38
N GLY A 31 -11.13 16.04 -10.96
CA GLY A 31 -12.20 15.40 -11.74
C GLY A 31 -11.98 13.90 -11.99
N LYS A 32 -10.99 13.27 -11.35
CA LYS A 32 -10.64 11.85 -11.55
C LYS A 32 -10.55 11.11 -10.23
N ILE A 33 -11.35 10.06 -10.07
CA ILE A 33 -11.28 9.20 -8.89
C ILE A 33 -9.95 8.45 -9.01
N GLN A 34 -8.95 8.87 -8.25
CA GLN A 34 -7.71 8.12 -8.17
C GLN A 34 -8.05 6.77 -7.53
N ARG A 35 -7.89 5.68 -8.29
CA ARG A 35 -7.95 4.34 -7.71
C ARG A 35 -6.89 4.33 -6.60
N PRO A 36 -7.24 3.91 -5.37
CA PRO A 36 -6.27 3.85 -4.28
C PRO A 36 -5.03 3.12 -4.81
N LYS A 37 -3.88 3.77 -4.72
CA LYS A 37 -2.63 3.18 -5.17
C LYS A 37 -2.31 2.04 -4.20
N ASN A 38 -2.73 0.83 -4.55
CA ASN A 38 -2.52 -0.38 -3.75
C ASN A 38 -1.02 -0.72 -3.57
N LYS A 39 -0.12 0.00 -4.25
CA LYS A 39 1.33 -0.14 -4.11
C LYS A 39 1.97 1.23 -3.96
N LYS A 40 2.77 1.40 -2.90
CA LYS A 40 3.62 2.56 -2.67
C LYS A 40 5.07 2.18 -2.95
N ARG A 41 5.86 3.11 -3.49
CA ARG A 41 7.31 2.90 -3.67
C ARG A 41 7.99 2.96 -2.31
N ALA A 42 8.69 1.89 -1.93
CA ALA A 42 9.57 1.88 -0.78
C ALA A 42 10.98 2.28 -1.23
N ASN A 43 11.58 3.25 -0.54
CA ASN A 43 12.97 3.64 -0.74
C ASN A 43 13.79 3.00 0.38
N PHE A 44 14.69 2.09 0.03
CA PHE A 44 15.62 1.48 0.97
C PHE A 44 16.95 1.22 0.28
N THR A 45 18.00 1.16 1.10
CA THR A 45 19.34 0.79 0.65
C THR A 45 19.54 -0.70 0.82
N ILE A 46 20.21 -1.34 -0.13
CA ILE A 46 20.56 -2.76 -0.09
C ILE A 46 22.03 -2.91 -0.50
N ASP A 47 22.72 -3.88 0.10
CA ASP A 47 24.09 -4.20 -0.29
C ASP A 47 24.17 -4.57 -1.79
N ILE A 48 25.23 -4.12 -2.46
CA ILE A 48 25.40 -4.29 -3.90
C ILE A 48 25.60 -5.77 -4.29
N LYS A 49 26.33 -6.55 -3.49
CA LYS A 49 26.56 -7.98 -3.77
C LYS A 49 25.24 -8.73 -3.64
N LEU A 50 24.51 -8.47 -2.55
CA LEU A 50 23.19 -9.07 -2.33
C LEU A 50 22.20 -8.71 -3.44
N LEU A 51 22.18 -7.45 -3.89
CA LEU A 51 21.33 -7.03 -5.00
C LEU A 51 21.65 -7.78 -6.30
N LYS A 52 22.94 -7.95 -6.63
CA LYS A 52 23.36 -8.69 -7.83
C LYS A 52 22.94 -10.16 -7.78
N GLU A 53 23.14 -10.81 -6.63
CA GLU A 53 22.72 -12.19 -6.42
C GLU A 53 21.20 -12.33 -6.53
N PHE A 54 20.46 -11.41 -5.90
CA PHE A 54 19.00 -11.41 -5.97
C PHE A 54 18.46 -11.17 -7.39
N GLN A 55 19.10 -10.30 -8.17
CA GLN A 55 18.77 -10.08 -9.58
C GLN A 55 19.01 -11.35 -10.41
N LYS A 56 20.16 -12.01 -10.22
CA LYS A 56 20.48 -13.27 -10.89
C LYS A 56 19.45 -14.35 -10.55
N TYR A 57 19.15 -14.53 -9.26
CA TYR A 57 18.13 -15.44 -8.78
C TYR A 57 16.76 -15.19 -9.44
N CYS A 58 16.31 -13.93 -9.47
CA CYS A 58 15.04 -13.58 -10.11
C CYS A 58 15.04 -13.87 -11.61
N LYS A 59 16.17 -13.63 -12.30
CA LYS A 59 16.30 -13.90 -13.73
C LYS A 59 16.22 -15.40 -14.05
N GLU A 60 16.92 -16.22 -13.27
CA GLU A 60 16.95 -17.68 -13.44
C GLU A 60 15.58 -18.32 -13.22
N HIS A 61 14.77 -17.76 -12.31
CA HIS A 61 13.46 -18.29 -11.95
C HIS A 61 12.28 -17.58 -12.64
N GLY A 62 12.56 -16.60 -13.52
CA GLY A 62 11.52 -15.84 -14.23
C GLY A 62 10.67 -14.94 -13.32
N TYR A 63 11.20 -14.50 -12.18
CA TYR A 63 10.47 -13.68 -11.21
C TYR A 63 10.63 -12.18 -11.45
N LYS A 64 9.55 -11.45 -11.20
CA LYS A 64 9.61 -9.99 -11.00
C LYS A 64 10.19 -9.71 -9.62
N MET A 65 11.27 -8.92 -9.56
CA MET A 65 11.94 -8.58 -8.29
C MET A 65 10.98 -8.02 -7.24
N SER A 66 10.11 -7.08 -7.63
CA SER A 66 9.12 -6.48 -6.73
C SER A 66 8.18 -7.50 -6.12
N THR A 67 7.62 -8.40 -6.95
CA THR A 67 6.74 -9.49 -6.49
C THR A 67 7.46 -10.44 -5.56
N ARG A 68 8.74 -10.73 -5.82
CA ARG A 68 9.52 -11.63 -4.97
C ARG A 68 9.85 -11.00 -3.62
N ILE A 69 10.26 -9.73 -3.59
CA ILE A 69 10.48 -8.98 -2.36
C ILE A 69 9.20 -8.92 -1.52
N GLU A 70 8.07 -8.60 -2.15
CA GLU A 70 6.76 -8.50 -1.48
C GLU A 70 6.39 -9.81 -0.79
N LYS A 71 6.54 -10.96 -1.48
CA LYS A 71 6.32 -12.28 -0.88
C LYS A 71 7.28 -12.61 0.27
N LEU A 72 8.55 -12.24 0.15
CA LEU A 72 9.54 -12.47 1.20
C LEU A 72 9.19 -11.65 2.45
N VAL A 73 8.81 -10.39 2.27
CA VAL A 73 8.36 -9.52 3.37
C VAL A 73 7.08 -10.06 4.00
N GLU A 74 6.10 -10.48 3.20
CA GLU A 74 4.85 -11.05 3.70
C GLU A 74 5.09 -12.33 4.53
N ASN A 75 5.94 -13.23 4.04
CA ASN A 75 6.30 -14.44 4.77
C ASN A 75 7.02 -14.14 6.08
N GLU A 76 7.90 -13.15 6.08
CA GLU A 76 8.64 -12.76 7.28
C GLU A 76 7.73 -12.11 8.32
N LEU A 77 6.78 -11.27 7.90
CA LEU A 77 5.77 -10.73 8.80
C LEU A 77 4.90 -11.85 9.39
N LYS A 78 4.41 -12.79 8.59
CA LYS A 78 3.58 -13.91 9.08
C LYS A 78 4.27 -14.78 10.12
N LYS A 79 5.59 -14.95 10.05
CA LYS A 79 6.36 -15.70 11.06
C LYS A 79 6.45 -15.00 12.41
N ASN A 80 6.40 -13.67 12.44
CA ASN A 80 6.58 -12.88 13.66
C ASN A 80 5.27 -12.61 14.42
N TYR A 81 4.12 -12.99 13.85
CA TYR A 81 2.80 -12.85 14.47
C TYR A 81 2.15 -14.20 14.87
N ASN A 82 2.89 -15.31 14.76
CA ASN A 82 2.53 -16.64 15.28
C ASN A 82 3.57 -17.08 16.29
#